data_AF-A0A9Q0EXL1-F1
#
_entry.id   AF-A0A9Q0EXL1-F1
#
_cell.length_a   1.000
_cell.length_b   1.000
_cell.length_c   1.000
_cell.angle_alpha   90.00
_cell.angle_beta   90.00
_cell.angle_gamma   90.00
#
_symmetry.space_group_name_H-M   'P 1'
#
loop_
_entity.id
_entity.type
_entity.pdbx_description
1 polymer ?
#
loop_
_entity_poly.entity_id
_entity_poly.type
_entity_poly.pdbx_seq_one_letter_code
_entity_poly.pdbx_strand_id
1 'polypeptide(L)'
;MRPSCLTKYQEREEEEGAGLYMGSPLRFYPDLSSALARKRAEYNGVKQALYKKGVRFRLMHPARLVVTFEAQTFTFDSPEEAQEFYKRRVAKE
;
A
#
# COMPACT_ATOMS: atom_id res chain seq x y z
N MET A 1 -2.14 -19.95 12.02
CA MET A 1 -1.69 -19.41 10.73
C MET A 1 -0.41 -18.63 10.97
N ARG A 2 0.77 -19.12 10.58
CA ARG A 2 2.02 -18.34 10.70
C ARG A 2 2.08 -17.35 9.53
N PRO A 3 2.18 -16.03 9.76
CA PRO A 3 2.43 -15.11 8.66
C PRO A 3 3.80 -15.45 8.04
N SER A 4 3.86 -15.51 6.71
CA SER A 4 5.10 -15.78 6.00
C SER A 4 6.14 -14.70 6.36
N CYS A 5 7.38 -15.14 6.54
CA CYS A 5 8.52 -14.41 7.08
C CYS A 5 8.88 -13.09 6.36
N LEU A 6 8.30 -12.79 5.20
CA LEU A 6 8.67 -11.63 4.37
C LEU A 6 7.82 -10.37 4.63
N THR A 7 6.62 -10.48 5.21
CA THR A 7 5.78 -9.30 5.48
C THR A 7 6.10 -8.58 6.79
N LYS A 8 7.01 -9.13 7.62
CA LYS A 8 7.38 -8.59 8.93
C LYS A 8 8.31 -7.36 8.87
N TYR A 9 9.03 -7.15 7.77
CA TYR A 9 10.04 -6.08 7.68
C TYR A 9 9.44 -4.71 7.36
N GLN A 10 8.35 -4.63 6.60
CA GLN A 10 7.80 -3.35 6.14
C GLN A 10 6.94 -2.62 7.17
N GLU A 11 6.31 -3.34 8.10
CA GLU A 11 5.38 -2.74 9.08
C GLU A 11 6.10 -2.18 10.32
N ARG A 12 7.37 -2.55 10.55
CA ARG A 12 8.13 -2.16 11.76
C ARG A 12 8.83 -0.80 11.66
N GLU A 13 9.00 -0.27 10.45
CA GLU A 13 9.70 1.01 10.19
C GLU A 13 8.80 2.24 10.39
N GLU A 14 7.48 2.11 10.19
CA GLU A 14 6.56 3.24 10.38
C GLU A 14 6.35 3.57 11.87
N GLU A 15 6.58 2.62 12.79
CA GLU A 15 6.47 2.83 14.24
C GLU A 15 7.81 3.15 14.92
N GLU A 16 8.94 2.64 14.42
CA GLU A 16 10.27 2.89 15.00
C GLU A 16 11.07 3.83 14.08
N GLY A 17 10.82 5.14 14.25
CA GLY A 17 11.52 6.19 13.52
C GLY A 17 13.05 6.00 13.52
N ALA A 18 13.65 6.14 12.34
CA ALA A 18 15.09 6.22 12.06
C ALA A 18 16.00 5.59 13.14
N GLY A 19 16.23 4.28 13.06
CA GLY A 19 17.23 3.62 13.89
C GLY A 19 18.58 4.33 13.77
N LEU A 20 19.13 4.82 14.87
CA LEU A 20 20.45 5.44 14.90
C LEU A 20 21.50 4.32 14.92
N TYR A 21 22.33 4.23 13.89
CA TYR A 21 23.54 3.40 13.90
C TYR A 21 24.75 4.31 14.11
N MET A 22 25.45 4.15 15.23
CA MET A 22 26.63 4.97 15.58
C MET A 22 26.36 6.49 15.51
N GLY A 23 25.17 6.92 15.95
CA GLY A 23 24.76 8.33 15.90
C GLY A 23 24.33 8.84 14.52
N SER A 24 24.30 7.98 13.50
CA SER A 24 23.84 8.32 12.14
C SER A 24 22.47 7.70 11.86
N PRO A 25 21.52 8.43 11.25
CA PRO A 25 20.20 7.90 10.94
C PRO A 25 20.30 6.85 9.84
N LEU A 26 19.93 5.61 10.15
CA LEU A 26 19.88 4.53 9.19
C LEU A 26 18.49 4.46 8.58
N ARG A 27 18.44 4.37 7.25
CA ARG A 27 17.20 4.18 6.50
C ARG A 27 17.30 2.88 5.73
N PHE A 28 16.33 2.01 5.95
CA PHE A 28 16.20 0.77 5.22
C PHE A 28 15.21 1.01 4.08
N TYR A 29 15.57 0.55 2.89
CA TYR A 29 14.71 0.59 1.73
C TYR A 29 14.69 -0.81 1.13
N PRO A 30 13.51 -1.31 0.72
CA PRO A 30 13.44 -2.58 0.01
C PRO A 30 14.09 -2.44 -1.37
N ASP A 31 14.79 -3.48 -1.81
CA ASP A 31 15.41 -3.58 -3.14
C ASP A 31 14.34 -3.74 -4.22
N LEU A 32 13.66 -2.65 -4.56
CA LEU A 32 12.63 -2.60 -5.59
C LEU A 32 13.22 -2.01 -6.87
N SER A 33 12.97 -2.67 -8.01
CA SER A 33 13.27 -2.08 -9.32
C SER A 33 12.54 -0.74 -9.48
N SER A 34 13.18 0.23 -10.13
CA SER A 34 12.59 1.54 -10.43
C SER A 34 11.25 1.45 -11.15
N ALA A 35 11.09 0.46 -12.03
CA ALA A 35 9.83 0.19 -12.72
C ALA A 35 8.70 -0.22 -11.75
N LEU A 36 9.01 -1.04 -10.73
CA LEU A 36 8.05 -1.42 -9.70
C LEU A 36 7.71 -0.24 -8.79
N ALA A 37 8.71 0.58 -8.42
CA ALA A 37 8.48 1.77 -7.61
C ALA A 37 7.53 2.76 -8.32
N ARG A 38 7.71 2.98 -9.63
CA ARG A 38 6.81 3.83 -10.44
C ARG A 38 5.39 3.28 -10.48
N LYS A 39 5.22 1.99 -10.76
CA LYS A 39 3.90 1.33 -10.72
C LYS A 39 3.22 1.47 -9.36
N ARG A 40 3.97 1.34 -8.26
CA ARG A 40 3.42 1.53 -6.90
C ARG A 40 3.05 2.99 -6.62
N ALA A 41 3.80 3.94 -7.18
CA ALA A 41 3.54 5.37 -7.04
C ALA A 41 2.28 5.81 -7.79
N GLU A 42 1.93 5.16 -8.91
CA GLU A 42 0.68 5.42 -9.64
C GLU A 42 -0.56 5.22 -8.76
N TYR A 43 -0.51 4.26 -7.82
CA TYR A 43 -1.60 4.02 -6.86
C TYR A 43 -1.72 5.08 -5.76
N ASN A 44 -0.78 6.02 -5.63
CA ASN A 44 -0.79 7.00 -4.52
C ASN A 44 -2.06 7.87 -4.51
N GLY A 45 -2.56 8.26 -5.68
CA GLY A 45 -3.80 9.04 -5.78
C GLY A 45 -5.01 8.29 -5.23
N VAL A 46 -5.16 7.02 -5.59
CA VAL A 46 -6.26 6.16 -5.12
C VAL A 46 -6.10 5.84 -3.63
N LYS A 47 -4.87 5.59 -3.15
CA LYS A 47 -4.60 5.37 -1.71
C LYS A 47 -5.04 6.57 -0.87
N GLN A 48 -4.71 7.79 -1.28
CA GLN A 48 -5.12 9.00 -0.56
C GLN A 48 -6.65 9.13 -0.50
N ALA A 49 -7.33 8.81 -1.60
CA ALA A 49 -8.78 8.84 -1.66
C ALA A 49 -9.41 7.79 -0.72
N LEU A 50 -8.91 6.55 -0.74
CA LEU A 50 -9.35 5.47 0.14
C LEU A 50 -9.07 5.77 1.62
N TYR A 51 -7.91 6.35 1.92
CA TYR A 51 -7.52 6.76 3.28
C TYR A 51 -8.47 7.82 3.83
N LYS A 52 -8.79 8.85 3.04
CA LYS A 52 -9.75 9.90 3.43
C LYS A 52 -11.13 9.35 3.77
N LYS A 53 -11.56 8.28 3.09
CA LYS A 53 -12.83 7.60 3.32
C LYS A 53 -12.75 6.50 4.39
N GLY A 54 -11.59 6.25 4.99
CA GLY A 54 -11.41 5.23 6.03
C GLY A 54 -11.53 3.79 5.54
N VAL A 55 -11.38 3.55 4.23
CA VAL A 55 -11.50 2.20 3.64
C VAL A 55 -10.20 1.43 3.85
N ARG A 56 -10.29 0.18 4.29
CA ARG A 56 -9.13 -0.70 4.44
C ARG A 56 -8.60 -1.15 3.09
N PHE A 57 -7.32 -0.90 2.83
CA PHE A 57 -6.63 -1.35 1.63
C PHE A 57 -5.27 -1.96 1.95
N ARG A 58 -4.77 -2.81 1.04
CA ARG A 58 -3.46 -3.44 1.08
C ARG A 58 -2.83 -3.41 -0.31
N LEU A 59 -1.54 -3.14 -0.40
CA LEU A 59 -0.80 -3.22 -1.66
C LEU A 59 0.04 -4.51 -1.67
N MET A 60 -0.36 -5.47 -2.48
CA MET A 60 0.29 -6.76 -2.60
C MET A 60 1.43 -6.71 -3.63
N HIS A 61 2.53 -7.41 -3.35
CA HIS A 61 3.63 -7.58 -4.33
C HIS A 61 3.08 -8.24 -5.61
N PRO A 62 3.46 -7.78 -6.82
CA PRO A 62 4.38 -6.68 -7.12
C PRO A 62 3.78 -5.27 -7.01
N ALA A 63 2.56 -5.06 -7.49
CA ALA A 63 1.84 -3.78 -7.44
C ALA A 63 0.32 -3.99 -7.63
N ARG A 64 -0.30 -4.86 -6.80
CA ARG A 64 -1.74 -5.13 -6.83
C ARG A 64 -2.44 -4.47 -5.67
N LEU A 65 -3.48 -3.68 -5.94
CA LEU A 65 -4.25 -3.04 -4.87
C LEU A 65 -5.42 -3.94 -4.45
N VAL A 66 -5.43 -4.32 -3.18
CA VAL A 66 -6.54 -5.06 -2.56
C VAL A 66 -7.33 -4.10 -1.68
N VAL A 67 -8.59 -3.89 -2.00
CA VAL A 67 -9.51 -3.03 -1.23
C VAL A 67 -10.56 -3.91 -0.57
N THR A 68 -10.78 -3.70 0.73
CA THR A 68 -11.85 -4.38 1.47
C THR A 68 -12.97 -3.38 1.72
N PHE A 69 -14.11 -3.58 1.05
CA PHE A 69 -15.28 -2.71 1.13
C PHE A 69 -16.53 -3.57 1.33
N GLU A 70 -17.37 -3.26 2.32
CA GLU A 70 -18.63 -3.98 2.61
C GLU A 70 -18.48 -5.51 2.70
N ALA A 71 -17.45 -5.99 3.42
CA ALA A 71 -17.11 -7.41 3.56
C ALA A 71 -16.69 -8.14 2.26
N GLN A 72 -16.58 -7.42 1.13
CA GLN A 72 -16.04 -7.93 -0.12
C GLN A 72 -14.60 -7.45 -0.34
N THR A 73 -13.75 -8.33 -0.83
CA THR A 73 -12.37 -8.02 -1.22
C THR A 73 -12.26 -7.88 -2.72
N PHE A 74 -11.88 -6.70 -3.18
CA PHE A 74 -11.62 -6.40 -4.59
C PHE A 74 -10.12 -6.30 -4.81
N THR A 75 -9.63 -6.92 -5.89
CA THR A 75 -8.22 -6.85 -6.29
C THR A 75 -8.13 -6.15 -7.63
N PHE A 76 -7.22 -5.18 -7.74
CA PHE A 76 -6.99 -4.41 -8.94
C PHE A 76 -5.53 -4.55 -9.37
N ASP A 77 -5.33 -4.83 -10.65
CA ASP A 77 -4.01 -4.87 -11.30
C ASP A 77 -3.66 -3.53 -11.96
N SER A 78 -4.66 -2.66 -12.19
CA SER A 78 -4.50 -1.32 -12.77
C SER A 78 -4.95 -0.20 -11.80
N PRO A 79 -4.22 0.94 -11.73
CA PRO A 79 -4.64 2.09 -10.96
C PRO A 79 -5.93 2.74 -11.49
N GLU A 80 -6.17 2.66 -12.80
CA GLU A 80 -7.37 3.25 -13.43
C GLU A 80 -8.64 2.53 -12.98
N GLU A 81 -8.63 1.19 -13.01
CA GLU A 81 -9.74 0.36 -12.54
C GLU A 81 -10.07 0.63 -11.07
N ALA A 82 -9.03 0.79 -10.24
CA ALA A 82 -9.20 1.11 -8.83
C ALA A 82 -9.81 2.52 -8.62
N GLN A 83 -9.44 3.49 -9.47
CA GLN A 83 -9.98 4.83 -9.41
C GLN A 83 -11.44 4.90 -9.89
N GLU A 84 -11.80 4.15 -10.94
CA GLU A 84 -13.18 3.99 -11.38
C GLU A 84 -14.04 3.31 -10.31
N PHE A 85 -13.51 2.27 -9.66
CA PHE A 85 -14.18 1.62 -8.54
C PHE A 85 -14.46 2.62 -7.41
N TYR A 86 -13.47 3.43 -7.03
CA TYR A 86 -13.64 4.47 -6.02
C TYR A 86 -14.74 5.48 -6.41
N LYS A 87 -14.74 5.98 -7.65
CA LYS A 87 -15.77 6.91 -8.13
C LYS A 87 -17.16 6.28 -8.14
N ARG A 88 -17.27 5.00 -8.51
CA ARG A 88 -18.56 4.33 -8.69
C ARG A 88 -19.20 3.88 -7.37
N ARG A 89 -18.40 3.37 -6.43
CA ARG A 89 -18.88 2.75 -5.18
C ARG A 89 -18.70 3.65 -3.97
N VAL A 90 -17.57 4.35 -3.85
CA VAL A 90 -17.19 5.07 -2.61
C VAL A 90 -17.55 6.56 -2.66
N ALA A 91 -17.56 7.18 -3.84
CA ALA A 91 -17.90 8.60 -3.99
C ALA A 91 -19.41 8.88 -4.06
N LYS A 92 -20.25 7.83 -4.16
CA LYS A 92 -21.72 7.95 -4.21
C LYS A 92 -22.39 7.93 -2.84
N GLU A 93 -21.63 7.67 -1.77
CA GLU A 93 -22.05 7.86 -0.37
C GLU A 93 -21.65 9.23 0.18
#